data_AF-A0AAE1MCH9-F1
#
_entry.id   AF-A0AAE1MCH9-F1
#
_cell.length_a   1.000
_cell.length_b   1.000
_cell.length_c   1.000
_cell.angle_alpha   90.00
_cell.angle_beta   90.00
_cell.angle_gamma   90.00
#
_symmetry.space_group_name_H-M   'P 1'
#
loop_
_entity.id
_entity.type
_entity.pdbx_description
1 polymer ?
#
loop_
_entity_poly.entity_id
_entity_poly.type
_entity_poly.pdbx_seq_one_letter_code
_entity_poly.pdbx_strand_id
1 'polypeptide(L)'
;MILSSFQRAKHVSVYLPGKQLWYDLRTGTVYKGGLTHKLKPTEESIPAFLRAGTIVPRKYRFRRSSTQMMNDPYSLGLLPL
;
A
#
# COMPACT_ATOMS: atom_id res chain seq x y z
N MET A 1 11.77 0.39 6.87
CA MET A 1 11.22 1.03 5.65
C MET A 1 12.37 1.18 4.67
N ILE A 2 12.41 0.39 3.59
CA ILE A 2 13.47 0.49 2.58
C ILE A 2 13.04 1.59 1.61
N LEU A 3 13.70 2.74 1.65
CA LEU A 3 13.49 3.84 0.70
C LEU A 3 14.52 3.69 -0.42
N SER A 4 14.15 3.04 -1.53
CA SER A 4 14.96 3.09 -2.74
C SER A 4 14.68 4.40 -3.50
N SER A 5 15.72 5.19 -3.73
CA SER A 5 15.67 6.40 -4.57
C SER A 5 15.03 6.09 -5.94
N PHE A 6 13.98 6.85 -6.28
CA PHE A 6 13.04 6.55 -7.36
C PHE A 6 13.23 7.43 -8.60
N GLN A 7 14.37 8.12 -8.73
CA GLN A 7 14.43 9.28 -9.63
C GLN A 7 14.49 8.95 -11.14
N ARG A 8 14.74 7.71 -11.59
CA ARG A 8 14.71 7.33 -13.02
C ARG A 8 14.40 5.84 -13.31
N ALA A 9 13.80 5.10 -12.38
CA ALA A 9 13.56 3.68 -12.60
C ALA A 9 12.35 3.47 -13.52
N LYS A 10 12.56 2.93 -14.74
CA LYS A 10 11.45 2.57 -15.64
C LYS A 10 10.55 1.47 -15.06
N HIS A 11 11.10 0.65 -14.16
CA HIS A 11 10.43 -0.45 -13.49
C HIS A 11 11.00 -0.62 -12.07
N VAL A 12 10.16 -1.06 -11.14
CA VAL A 12 10.55 -1.45 -9.78
C VAL A 12 10.16 -2.90 -9.55
N SER A 13 11.08 -3.67 -8.98
CA SER A 13 10.82 -5.07 -8.60
C SER A 13 10.45 -5.13 -7.13
N VAL A 14 9.29 -5.69 -6.82
CA VAL A 14 8.77 -5.82 -5.46
C VAL A 14 8.54 -7.30 -5.16
N TYR A 15 9.23 -7.82 -4.15
CA TYR A 15 8.95 -9.16 -3.64
C TYR A 15 7.81 -9.12 -2.64
N LEU A 16 6.75 -9.89 -2.89
CA LEU A 16 5.60 -10.04 -2.00
C LEU A 16 5.65 -11.43 -1.37
N PRO A 17 5.91 -11.56 -0.05
CA PRO A 17 6.13 -12.86 0.58
C PRO A 17 4.84 -13.65 0.83
N GLY A 18 4.99 -14.92 1.17
CA GLY A 18 3.89 -15.79 1.60
C GLY A 18 3.04 -16.33 0.45
N LYS A 19 1.96 -17.04 0.77
CA LYS A 19 1.01 -17.61 -0.23
C LYS A 19 -0.25 -16.76 -0.39
N GLN A 20 -0.39 -15.73 0.43
CA GLN A 20 -1.56 -14.86 0.48
C GLN A 20 -1.63 -13.94 -0.74
N LEU A 21 -2.84 -13.47 -1.03
CA LEU A 21 -3.03 -12.35 -1.94
C LEU A 21 -2.54 -11.05 -1.30
N TRP A 22 -2.12 -10.12 -2.15
CA TRP A 22 -1.70 -8.78 -1.81
C TRP A 22 -2.45 -7.78 -2.67
N TYR A 23 -2.81 -6.63 -2.12
CA TYR A 23 -3.60 -5.62 -2.80
C TYR A 23 -2.80 -4.33 -2.88
N ASP A 24 -2.73 -3.72 -4.06
CA ASP A 24 -2.25 -2.35 -4.20
C ASP A 24 -3.16 -1.42 -3.39
N LEU A 25 -2.57 -0.66 -2.46
CA LEU A 25 -3.31 0.15 -1.49
C LEU A 25 -4.11 1.27 -2.16
N ARG A 26 -3.71 1.70 -3.37
CA ARG A 26 -4.31 2.80 -4.11
C ARG A 26 -5.32 2.30 -5.12
N THR A 27 -4.99 1.27 -5.91
CA THR A 27 -5.84 0.79 -7.01
C THR A 27 -6.71 -0.40 -6.63
N GLY A 28 -6.40 -1.10 -5.54
CA GLY A 28 -7.04 -2.37 -5.18
C GLY A 28 -6.62 -3.55 -6.08
N THR A 29 -5.66 -3.37 -6.99
CA THR A 29 -5.18 -4.44 -7.87
C THR A 29 -4.58 -5.58 -7.05
N VAL A 30 -4.94 -6.81 -7.41
CA VAL A 30 -4.53 -8.02 -6.68
C VAL A 30 -3.24 -8.62 -7.25
N TYR A 31 -2.34 -9.05 -6.36
CA TYR A 31 -1.07 -9.69 -6.66
C TYR A 31 -0.93 -10.98 -5.86
N LYS A 32 -0.35 -12.01 -6.46
CA LYS A 32 -0.01 -13.27 -5.77
C LYS A 32 1.26 -13.11 -4.92
N GLY A 33 1.24 -13.61 -3.70
CA GLY A 33 2.45 -13.75 -2.88
C GLY A 33 3.40 -14.83 -3.39
N GLY A 34 4.61 -14.84 -2.84
CA GLY A 34 5.67 -15.81 -3.11
C GLY A 34 6.49 -15.48 -4.35
N LEU A 35 6.24 -14.31 -4.96
CA LEU A 35 6.77 -13.92 -6.26
C LEU A 35 7.31 -12.48 -6.21
N THR A 36 8.25 -12.19 -7.11
CA THR A 36 8.71 -10.84 -7.39
C THR A 36 7.92 -10.27 -8.55
N HIS A 37 7.23 -9.15 -8.32
CA HIS A 37 6.45 -8.43 -9.33
C HIS A 37 7.24 -7.27 -9.89
N LYS A 38 7.25 -7.13 -11.23
CA LYS A 38 7.81 -5.97 -11.91
C LYS A 38 6.70 -4.96 -12.18
N LEU A 39 6.80 -3.81 -11.55
CA LEU A 39 5.81 -2.73 -11.63
C LEU A 39 6.39 -1.58 -12.44
N LYS A 40 5.56 -0.94 -13.24
CA LYS A 40 5.90 0.32 -13.90
C LYS A 40 5.48 1.46 -12.97
N PRO A 41 6.43 2.14 -12.32
CA PRO A 41 6.08 3.27 -11.49
C PRO A 41 5.64 4.47 -12.33
N THR A 42 4.66 5.22 -11.82
CA THR A 42 4.41 6.60 -12.24
C THR A 42 5.11 7.54 -11.25
N GLU A 43 5.49 8.75 -11.68
CA GLU A 43 6.15 9.75 -10.82
C GLU A 43 5.32 10.10 -9.56
N GLU A 44 4.00 10.01 -9.68
CA GLU A 44 3.04 10.27 -8.60
C GLU A 44 2.69 9.03 -7.77
N SER A 45 3.25 7.86 -8.09
CA SER A 45 2.90 6.60 -7.42
C SER A 45 3.97 6.12 -6.45
N ILE A 46 3.54 5.76 -5.24
CA ILE A 46 4.35 5.03 -4.28
C ILE A 46 3.80 3.59 -4.21
N PRO A 47 4.60 2.56 -4.51
CA PRO A 47 4.15 1.18 -4.42
C PRO A 47 3.94 0.79 -2.95
N ALA A 48 2.68 0.54 -2.58
CA ALA A 48 2.29 0.12 -1.23
C ALA A 48 1.23 -0.99 -1.33
N PHE A 49 1.40 -2.05 -0.53
CA PHE A 49 0.56 -3.24 -0.61
C PHE A 49 -0.02 -3.64 0.74
N LEU A 50 -1.25 -4.12 0.75
CA LEU A 50 -1.88 -4.74 1.91
C LEU A 50 -2.03 -6.25 1.70
N ARG A 51 -1.63 -7.04 2.69
CA ARG A 51 -1.79 -8.49 2.68
C ARG A 51 -3.24 -8.88 3.00
N ALA A 52 -3.80 -9.81 2.23
CA ALA A 52 -5.09 -10.43 2.51
C ALA A 52 -5.18 -10.92 3.98
N GLY A 53 -6.36 -10.78 4.59
CA GLY A 53 -6.60 -11.14 5.98
C GLY A 53 -6.05 -10.13 7.02
N THR A 54 -5.60 -8.96 6.59
CA THR A 54 -5.19 -7.87 7.49
C THR A 54 -6.25 -6.77 7.53
N ILE A 55 -6.59 -6.29 8.72
CA ILE A 55 -7.42 -5.09 8.91
C ILE A 55 -6.49 -3.94 9.28
N VAL A 56 -6.54 -2.83 8.53
CA VAL A 56 -5.76 -1.62 8.81
C VAL A 56 -6.68 -0.45 9.10
N PRO A 57 -6.69 0.09 10.33
CA PRO A 57 -7.44 1.28 10.65
C PRO A 57 -6.78 2.52 10.03
N ARG A 58 -7.56 3.37 9.38
CA ARG A 58 -7.09 4.60 8.74
C ARG A 58 -8.00 5.77 9.06
N LYS A 59 -7.44 6.96 9.26
CA LYS A 59 -8.22 8.20 9.28
C LYS A 59 -8.10 8.87 7.91
N TYR A 60 -9.20 8.93 7.17
CA TYR A 60 -9.22 9.51 5.82
C TYR A 60 -9.42 11.03 5.80
N ARG A 61 -9.73 11.63 6.95
CA ARG A 61 -9.84 13.08 7.10
C ARG A 61 -8.46 13.66 7.36
N PHE A 62 -7.79 14.11 6.31
CA PHE A 62 -6.50 14.77 6.44
C PHE A 62 -6.66 16.15 7.10
N ARG A 63 -5.82 16.44 8.09
CA ARG A 63 -5.77 17.73 8.80
C ARG A 63 -4.36 18.30 8.72
N ARG A 64 -4.15 19.53 9.24
CA ARG A 64 -2.84 20.19 9.21
C ARG A 64 -1.85 19.61 10.22
N SER A 65 -2.34 18.85 11.21
CA SER A 65 -1.49 18.13 12.17
C SER A 65 -2.18 16.87 12.70
N SER A 66 -1.40 15.97 13.30
CA SER A 66 -1.92 14.77 13.97
C SER A 66 -2.81 15.12 15.17
N THR A 67 -2.50 16.19 15.91
CA THR A 67 -3.34 16.67 17.03
C THR A 67 -4.76 17.01 16.57
N GLN A 68 -4.90 17.65 15.40
CA GLN A 68 -6.21 17.96 14.82
C GLN A 68 -6.95 16.73 14.31
N MET A 69 -6.28 15.59 14.12
CA MET A 69 -6.89 14.33 13.73
C MET A 69 -7.33 13.49 14.94
N MET A 70 -7.01 13.87 16.18
CA MET A 70 -7.22 13.03 17.38
C MET A 70 -8.64 12.46 17.46
N ASN A 71 -9.64 13.30 17.21
CA ASN A 71 -11.06 12.94 17.32
C ASN A 71 -11.71 12.57 15.98
N ASP A 72 -10.95 12.54 14.87
CA ASP A 72 -11.48 12.07 13.59
C ASP A 72 -11.75 10.55 13.65
N PRO A 73 -12.86 10.07 13.06
CA PRO A 73 -13.22 8.67 13.08
C PRO A 73 -12.22 7.82 12.29
N TYR A 74 -12.01 6.59 12.75
CA TYR A 74 -11.30 5.59 11.98
C TYR A 74 -12.23 4.92 10.97
N SER A 75 -11.66 4.56 9.83
CA SER A 75 -12.25 3.69 8.84
C SER A 75 -11.46 2.40 8.79
N LEU A 76 -12.18 1.28 8.78
CA LEU A 76 -11.60 -0.04 8.67
C LEU A 76 -11.69 -0.47 7.21
N GLY A 77 -10.54 -0.57 6.53
CA GLY A 77 -10.48 -1.16 5.22
C GLY A 77 -10.55 -2.69 5.36
N LEU A 78 -11.68 -3.27 4.96
CA LEU A 78 -11.78 -4.71 4.71
C LEU A 78 -11.38 -4.94 3.26
N LEU A 79 -10.27 -5.65 3.06
CA LEU A 79 -9.98 -6.19 1.74
C LEU A 79 -10.49 -7.64 1.70
N PRO A 80 -11.15 -8.04 0.60
CA PRO A 80 -11.62 -9.42 0.45
C PRO A 80 -10.46 -10.41 0.60
N LEU A 81 -10.78 -11.64 0.99
CA LEU A 81 -9.82 -12.73 1.15
C LEU A 81 -9.43 -13.35 -0.19
#